data_AF-Q5QL57-F1
#
_entry.id   AF-Q5QL57-F1
#
_cell.length_a   1.000
_cell.length_b   1.000
_cell.length_c   1.000
_cell.angle_alpha   90.00
_cell.angle_beta   90.00
_cell.angle_gamma   90.00
#
_symmetry.space_group_name_H-M   'P 1'
#
loop_
_entity.id
_entity.type
_entity.pdbx_description
1 polymer ?
#
loop_
_entity_poly.entity_id
_entity_poly.type
_entity_poly.pdbx_seq_one_letter_code
_entity_poly.pdbx_strand_id
1 'polypeptide(L)'
;MITGKGIIDDFFNKKNPIDKKKILSNICKYTYIYYGIIPFASWFAKDERGVSYEDLLWELFRSANAEETSIGAFLLLAEIKEKYPPVPIGFAQRALTIWCQRDFKDDKVLAYVFNRFPQNRKEWIKILTDYGRFKGDIQLKWGDSSLETILHLCLTMIKGVQTCKIEQIDYFLKPELDRSLNLLTKQIIGLVNNSEEISNHFINELLSAIPNNNLKLTTRMLAFQLLTMKKIKERVEPSHIARVFFSSSVDAPSPLGALLYNTAKEISDLAEDIPIPLKLVARSNRYMNEDYSQIKPEAWKEILHAFHTEIKSNHSIKKLQYPEGFTNDMIVRSLLRETKVQSPIDPFELCDQLNILVKTVELPHNIEAFTIKSESADKGMIVLNCNFRETNRQKFTLAHEIGHLLKHSFPNGTNVLVDERVEELLSNQYTPWNQYVNLQWERDANDFAHRLLLPTGSIEEKQLKRIQSNFVSNISFFSKKWGISMSVLSSRLISVTDIEMILIISENGDIVFCQVSPSWEGETVSLKNCTVPDNSLTYDFIYCEKFSYTSRPGQTNLNIWCKEADDIFLKEEVFATGYGKVYTFLYK
;
A
#
# COMPACT_ATOMS: atom_id res chain seq x y z
N MET A 1 22.42 -60.92 26.67
CA MET A 1 22.93 -59.54 26.51
C MET A 1 24.44 -59.59 26.67
N ILE A 2 25.20 -59.33 25.60
CA ILE A 2 26.64 -59.14 25.72
C ILE A 2 26.82 -57.71 26.24
N THR A 3 27.41 -57.54 27.42
CA THR A 3 27.72 -56.21 27.96
C THR A 3 28.78 -55.55 27.07
N GLY A 4 28.77 -54.21 26.93
CA GLY A 4 29.71 -53.50 26.05
C GLY A 4 31.19 -53.84 26.27
N LYS A 5 31.55 -54.24 27.49
CA LYS A 5 32.88 -54.76 27.86
C LYS A 5 33.26 -56.05 27.10
N GLY A 6 32.32 -57.00 26.95
CA GLY A 6 32.60 -58.29 26.30
C GLY A 6 32.88 -58.18 24.80
N ILE A 7 32.29 -57.20 24.11
CA ILE A 7 32.51 -56.98 22.67
C ILE A 7 33.90 -56.38 22.41
N ILE A 8 34.37 -55.51 23.30
CA ILE A 8 35.67 -54.83 23.16
C ILE A 8 36.82 -55.77 23.53
N ASP A 9 36.67 -56.59 24.57
CA ASP A 9 37.68 -57.60 24.89
C ASP A 9 37.81 -58.65 23.77
N ASP A 10 36.71 -58.99 23.08
CA ASP A 10 36.75 -59.83 21.88
C ASP A 10 37.42 -59.12 20.69
N PHE A 11 37.23 -57.80 20.53
CA PHE A 11 37.92 -57.01 19.51
C PHE A 11 39.45 -57.01 19.69
N PHE A 12 39.95 -56.80 20.91
CA PHE A 12 41.40 -56.72 21.15
C PHE A 12 42.08 -58.09 21.12
N ASN A 13 41.39 -59.16 21.54
CA ASN A 13 41.95 -60.51 21.59
C ASN A 13 41.98 -61.25 20.23
N LYS A 14 41.22 -60.79 19.23
CA LYS A 14 41.23 -61.38 17.88
C LYS A 14 42.50 -60.99 17.11
N LYS A 15 43.25 -62.00 16.65
CA LYS A 15 44.44 -61.79 15.79
C LYS A 15 44.08 -61.51 14.32
N ASN A 16 42.88 -61.89 13.86
CA ASN A 16 42.47 -61.73 12.46
C ASN A 16 41.86 -60.33 12.18
N PRO A 17 42.42 -59.55 11.23
CA PRO A 17 41.90 -58.23 10.85
C PRO A 17 40.45 -58.22 10.33
N ILE A 18 40.00 -59.30 9.69
CA ILE A 18 38.64 -59.40 9.13
C ILE A 18 37.59 -59.48 10.25
N ASP A 19 37.90 -60.20 11.32
CA ASP A 19 37.01 -60.32 12.48
C ASP A 19 36.93 -59.01 13.27
N LYS A 20 38.06 -58.30 13.40
CA LYS A 20 38.12 -56.95 13.99
C LYS A 20 37.22 -55.97 13.24
N LYS A 21 37.26 -55.98 11.90
CA LYS A 21 36.42 -55.12 11.06
C LYS A 21 34.92 -55.41 11.24
N LYS A 22 34.53 -56.68 11.36
CA LYS A 22 33.13 -57.10 11.55
C LYS A 22 32.58 -56.67 12.91
N ILE A 23 33.42 -56.73 13.96
CA ILE A 23 33.06 -56.30 15.32
C ILE A 23 32.90 -54.77 15.39
N LEU A 24 33.83 -54.00 14.82
CA LEU A 24 33.73 -52.53 14.74
C LEU A 24 32.47 -52.05 14.01
N SER A 25 32.14 -52.67 12.88
CA SER A 25 30.93 -52.33 12.13
C SER A 25 29.65 -52.56 12.94
N ASN A 26 29.60 -53.63 13.73
CA ASN A 26 28.46 -53.91 14.61
C ASN A 26 28.39 -52.94 15.79
N ILE A 27 29.53 -52.55 16.38
CA ILE A 27 29.58 -51.53 17.43
C ILE A 27 29.00 -50.21 16.90
N CYS A 28 29.44 -49.72 15.74
CA CYS A 28 28.93 -48.46 15.20
C CYS A 28 27.44 -48.49 14.89
N LYS A 29 26.94 -49.59 14.31
CA LYS A 29 25.50 -49.77 14.05
C LYS A 29 24.68 -49.74 15.34
N TYR A 30 25.12 -50.45 16.39
CA TYR A 30 24.37 -50.51 17.65
C TYR A 30 24.46 -49.22 18.48
N THR A 31 25.61 -48.54 18.46
CA THR A 31 25.83 -47.30 19.24
C THR A 31 25.05 -46.12 18.65
N TYR A 32 24.85 -46.10 17.34
CA TYR A 32 24.03 -45.11 16.65
C TYR A 32 22.52 -45.31 16.87
N ILE A 33 22.06 -46.57 16.96
CA ILE A 33 20.63 -46.88 16.94
C ILE A 33 19.99 -46.93 18.35
N TYR A 34 20.69 -47.37 19.40
CA TYR A 34 20.00 -47.76 20.65
C TYR A 34 20.34 -47.02 21.94
N TYR A 35 21.50 -46.36 22.09
CA TYR A 35 21.94 -45.93 23.44
C TYR A 35 22.41 -44.48 23.60
N GLY A 36 22.49 -43.69 22.53
CA GLY A 36 23.19 -42.41 22.61
C GLY A 36 24.70 -42.62 22.85
N ILE A 37 25.50 -41.70 22.35
CA ILE A 37 26.96 -41.85 22.20
C ILE A 37 27.73 -41.74 23.54
N ILE A 38 27.09 -41.17 24.57
CA ILE A 38 27.70 -40.74 25.84
C ILE A 38 28.36 -41.87 26.68
N PRO A 39 27.80 -43.09 26.83
CA PRO A 39 28.40 -44.11 27.71
C PRO A 39 29.70 -44.71 27.16
N PHE A 40 29.92 -44.66 25.84
CA PHE A 40 31.03 -45.33 25.18
C PHE A 40 32.35 -44.57 25.38
N ALA A 41 32.31 -43.24 25.31
CA ALA A 41 33.49 -42.38 25.45
C ALA A 41 34.09 -42.37 26.87
N SER A 42 33.25 -42.38 27.91
CA SER A 42 33.75 -42.33 29.30
C SER A 42 34.46 -43.61 29.75
N TRP A 43 34.24 -44.72 29.05
CA TRP A 43 34.82 -46.02 29.39
C TRP A 43 36.24 -46.19 28.81
N PHE A 44 36.51 -45.64 27.62
CA PHE A 44 37.83 -45.65 27.00
C PHE A 44 38.85 -44.71 27.66
N ALA A 45 38.40 -43.63 28.29
CA ALA A 45 39.27 -42.74 29.05
C ALA A 45 39.91 -43.40 30.29
N LYS A 46 39.51 -44.62 30.65
CA LYS A 46 40.04 -45.39 31.80
C LYS A 46 40.86 -46.62 31.42
N ASP A 47 41.13 -46.86 30.14
CA ASP A 47 41.81 -48.07 29.68
C ASP A 47 43.35 -47.92 29.77
N GLU A 48 43.99 -48.70 30.64
CA GLU A 48 45.43 -48.68 30.91
C GLU A 48 46.30 -49.36 29.83
N ARG A 49 45.69 -49.86 28.74
CA ARG A 49 46.36 -50.67 27.70
C ARG A 49 47.20 -49.88 26.68
N GLY A 50 47.36 -48.56 26.85
CA GLY A 50 48.31 -47.75 26.08
C GLY A 50 47.96 -47.50 24.61
N VAL A 51 46.76 -47.88 24.16
CA VAL A 51 46.27 -47.55 22.81
C VAL A 51 45.77 -46.11 22.82
N SER A 52 46.34 -45.25 21.97
CA SER A 52 45.92 -43.86 21.94
C SER A 52 44.48 -43.75 21.43
N TYR A 53 43.72 -42.83 22.00
CA TYR A 53 42.35 -42.54 21.54
C TYR A 53 42.30 -42.17 20.04
N GLU A 54 43.39 -41.58 19.52
CA GLU A 54 43.55 -41.26 18.11
C GLU A 54 43.63 -42.52 17.23
N ASP A 55 44.37 -43.55 17.65
CA ASP A 55 44.52 -44.80 16.90
C ASP A 55 43.20 -45.58 16.81
N LEU A 56 42.39 -45.52 17.88
CA LEU A 56 41.08 -46.20 17.91
C LEU A 56 40.08 -45.50 16.99
N LEU A 57 39.98 -44.16 17.08
CA LEU A 57 39.17 -43.38 16.16
C LEU A 57 39.62 -43.57 14.72
N TRP A 58 40.94 -43.68 14.51
CA TRP A 58 41.51 -43.91 13.21
C TRP A 58 41.07 -45.24 12.60
N GLU A 59 41.11 -46.33 13.37
CA GLU A 59 40.61 -47.61 12.89
C GLU A 59 39.09 -47.64 12.71
N LEU A 60 38.33 -46.90 13.51
CA LEU A 60 36.90 -46.69 13.28
C LEU A 60 36.63 -46.01 11.93
N PHE A 61 37.33 -44.91 11.62
CA PHE A 61 37.21 -44.22 10.34
C PHE A 61 37.65 -45.09 9.16
N ARG A 62 38.76 -45.83 9.31
CA ARG A 62 39.29 -46.73 8.28
C ARG A 62 38.38 -47.93 8.00
N SER A 63 37.71 -48.46 9.01
CA SER A 63 36.86 -49.66 8.90
C SER A 63 35.41 -49.38 8.50
N ALA A 64 34.93 -48.14 8.67
CA ALA A 64 33.60 -47.71 8.29
C ALA A 64 33.35 -47.81 6.78
N ASN A 65 32.47 -48.70 6.33
CA ASN A 65 32.09 -48.84 4.90
C ASN A 65 30.71 -48.22 4.56
N ALA A 66 29.98 -47.68 5.54
CA ALA A 66 28.63 -47.15 5.37
C ALA A 66 28.53 -45.67 5.79
N GLU A 67 27.59 -44.94 5.18
CA GLU A 67 27.33 -43.50 5.37
C GLU A 67 27.08 -43.16 6.85
N GLU A 68 26.19 -43.91 7.51
CA GLU A 68 25.80 -43.64 8.91
C GLU A 68 26.98 -43.85 9.87
N THR A 69 27.95 -44.67 9.50
CA THR A 69 29.15 -44.94 10.31
C THR A 69 30.15 -43.79 10.25
N SER A 70 30.24 -43.11 9.11
CA SER A 70 31.13 -41.95 8.91
C SER A 70 30.58 -40.70 9.59
N ILE A 71 29.26 -40.51 9.50
CA ILE A 71 28.53 -39.45 10.22
C ILE A 71 28.58 -39.72 11.73
N GLY A 72 28.34 -40.96 12.16
CA GLY A 72 28.46 -41.37 13.55
C GLY A 72 29.84 -41.09 14.15
N ALA A 73 30.92 -41.35 13.40
CA ALA A 73 32.30 -41.05 13.86
C ALA A 73 32.59 -39.54 13.96
N PHE A 74 32.05 -38.72 13.06
CA PHE A 74 32.15 -37.25 13.14
C PHE A 74 31.31 -36.65 14.28
N LEU A 75 30.14 -37.20 14.55
CA LEU A 75 29.31 -36.81 15.70
C LEU A 75 29.92 -37.28 17.02
N LEU A 76 30.53 -38.47 17.07
CA LEU A 76 31.33 -38.93 18.21
C LEU A 76 32.47 -37.95 18.53
N LEU A 77 33.17 -37.46 17.50
CA LEU A 77 34.19 -36.42 17.62
C LEU A 77 33.65 -35.08 18.14
N ALA A 78 32.39 -34.77 17.85
CA ALA A 78 31.71 -33.57 18.34
C ALA A 78 31.28 -33.69 19.80
N GLU A 79 30.90 -34.89 20.25
CA GLU A 79 30.36 -35.16 21.59
C GLU A 79 31.45 -35.42 22.64
N ILE A 80 32.55 -36.10 22.25
CA ILE A 80 33.69 -36.40 23.16
C ILE A 80 34.39 -35.11 23.65
N LYS A 81 34.18 -34.02 22.92
CA LYS A 81 34.74 -32.70 23.14
C LYS A 81 34.06 -31.87 24.24
N GLU A 82 32.84 -32.18 24.67
CA GLU A 82 32.30 -31.52 25.87
C GLU A 82 33.02 -31.96 27.15
N LYS A 83 33.76 -33.07 27.12
CA LYS A 83 34.44 -33.65 28.29
C LYS A 83 35.97 -33.71 28.24
N TYR A 84 36.64 -33.48 27.09
CA TYR A 84 38.08 -33.74 26.90
C TYR A 84 38.78 -32.67 26.02
N PRO A 85 40.13 -32.54 26.07
CA PRO A 85 40.89 -31.48 25.38
C PRO A 85 40.67 -31.41 23.85
N PRO A 86 40.99 -30.27 23.21
CA PRO A 86 40.66 -30.03 21.81
C PRO A 86 41.34 -31.03 20.86
N VAL A 87 40.55 -31.58 19.94
CA VAL A 87 41.02 -32.45 18.85
C VAL A 87 42.18 -31.76 18.09
N PRO A 88 43.35 -32.41 17.96
CA PRO A 88 44.46 -31.84 17.22
C PRO A 88 44.09 -31.56 15.77
N ILE A 89 44.54 -30.42 15.24
CA ILE A 89 44.16 -29.99 13.89
C ILE A 89 44.57 -30.98 12.80
N GLY A 90 45.73 -31.63 12.95
CA GLY A 90 46.21 -32.63 12.01
C GLY A 90 45.34 -33.89 11.98
N PHE A 91 44.55 -34.15 13.03
CA PHE A 91 43.55 -35.21 13.04
C PHE A 91 42.29 -34.76 12.27
N ALA A 92 41.79 -33.55 12.52
CA ALA A 92 40.66 -32.98 11.78
C ALA A 92 40.93 -32.89 10.27
N GLN A 93 42.16 -32.54 9.87
CA GLN A 93 42.62 -32.56 8.47
C GLN A 93 42.54 -33.93 7.84
N ARG A 94 43.05 -34.96 8.52
CA ARG A 94 43.00 -36.32 8.00
C ARG A 94 41.58 -36.88 7.94
N ALA A 95 40.76 -36.62 8.96
CA ALA A 95 39.36 -37.03 8.98
C ALA A 95 38.56 -36.36 7.86
N LEU A 96 38.73 -35.05 7.65
CA LEU A 96 38.08 -34.32 6.56
C LEU A 96 38.54 -34.84 5.19
N THR A 97 39.84 -35.10 5.02
CA THR A 97 40.41 -35.64 3.79
C THR A 97 39.78 -37.00 3.42
N ILE A 98 39.68 -37.91 4.39
CA ILE A 98 39.06 -39.22 4.17
C ILE A 98 37.56 -39.08 3.88
N TRP A 99 36.88 -38.18 4.59
CA TRP A 99 35.47 -37.89 4.33
C TRP A 99 35.27 -37.40 2.89
N CYS A 100 36.13 -36.50 2.39
CA CYS A 100 36.08 -36.01 1.01
C CYS A 100 36.30 -37.10 -0.04
N GLN A 101 37.09 -38.13 0.28
CA GLN A 101 37.33 -39.27 -0.62
C GLN A 101 36.10 -40.17 -0.80
N ARG A 102 35.08 -40.04 0.06
CA ARG A 102 33.85 -40.85 0.01
C ARG A 102 32.69 -40.09 -0.65
N ASP A 103 31.76 -40.81 -1.27
CA ASP A 103 30.68 -40.24 -2.10
C ASP A 103 29.51 -39.60 -1.33
N PHE A 104 29.67 -39.40 -0.02
CA PHE A 104 28.59 -38.91 0.84
C PHE A 104 28.59 -37.38 0.95
N LYS A 105 27.39 -36.78 1.01
CA LYS A 105 27.19 -35.33 1.14
C LYS A 105 26.40 -35.01 2.40
N ASP A 106 27.09 -34.58 3.46
CA ASP A 106 26.45 -34.12 4.69
C ASP A 106 26.93 -32.72 5.09
N ASP A 107 26.05 -31.74 4.91
CA ASP A 107 26.27 -30.33 5.24
C ASP A 107 26.56 -30.10 6.75
N LYS A 108 26.11 -31.01 7.63
CA LYS A 108 26.29 -30.86 9.08
C LYS A 108 27.75 -31.09 9.49
N VAL A 109 28.45 -32.00 8.82
CA VAL A 109 29.88 -32.25 9.04
C VAL A 109 30.70 -31.02 8.65
N LEU A 110 30.39 -30.42 7.50
CA LEU A 110 31.04 -29.20 7.04
C LEU A 110 30.79 -28.03 8.00
N ALA A 111 29.53 -27.80 8.40
CA ALA A 111 29.18 -26.76 9.36
C ALA A 111 29.94 -26.93 10.68
N TYR A 112 30.08 -28.16 11.19
CA TYR A 112 30.84 -28.44 12.41
C TYR A 112 32.33 -28.08 12.27
N VAL A 113 32.99 -28.53 11.19
CA VAL A 113 34.43 -28.29 10.97
C VAL A 113 34.71 -26.80 10.82
N PHE A 114 33.91 -26.08 10.03
CA PHE A 114 34.09 -24.65 9.79
C PHE A 114 33.81 -23.80 11.04
N ASN A 115 32.78 -24.14 11.83
CA ASN A 115 32.48 -23.40 13.06
C ASN A 115 33.53 -23.64 14.14
N ARG A 116 34.18 -24.82 14.16
CA ARG A 116 35.14 -25.15 15.23
C ARG A 116 36.57 -24.72 14.94
N PHE A 117 36.99 -24.73 13.68
CA PHE A 117 38.35 -24.34 13.29
C PHE A 117 38.32 -23.15 12.33
N PRO A 118 37.70 -22.02 12.72
CA PRO A 118 37.51 -20.87 11.83
C PRO A 118 38.84 -20.30 11.32
N GLN A 119 39.89 -20.34 12.14
CA GLN A 119 41.22 -19.86 11.79
C GLN A 119 41.91 -20.67 10.67
N ASN A 120 41.43 -21.88 10.39
CA ASN A 120 41.95 -22.74 9.32
C ASN A 120 41.00 -22.84 8.11
N ARG A 121 39.98 -21.97 8.04
CA ARG A 121 38.96 -21.94 6.98
C ARG A 121 39.55 -22.01 5.56
N LYS A 122 40.61 -21.25 5.26
CA LYS A 122 41.26 -21.26 3.94
C LYS A 122 41.86 -22.63 3.59
N GLU A 123 42.43 -23.31 4.57
CA GLU A 123 43.02 -24.63 4.41
C GLU A 123 41.94 -25.71 4.25
N TRP A 124 40.82 -25.59 4.96
CA TRP A 124 39.64 -26.46 4.79
C TRP A 124 39.02 -26.34 3.41
N ILE A 125 38.79 -25.11 2.94
CA ILE A 125 38.27 -24.85 1.60
C ILE A 125 39.21 -25.43 0.55
N LYS A 126 40.53 -25.29 0.74
CA LYS A 126 41.53 -25.86 -0.15
C LYS A 126 41.43 -27.39 -0.20
N ILE A 127 41.43 -28.08 0.95
CA ILE A 127 41.26 -29.54 1.01
C ILE A 127 39.98 -29.95 0.27
N LEU A 128 38.86 -29.30 0.56
CA LEU A 128 37.57 -29.63 -0.07
C LEU A 128 37.59 -29.39 -1.59
N THR A 129 38.23 -28.30 -2.03
CA THR A 129 38.35 -27.94 -3.46
C THR A 129 39.28 -28.89 -4.22
N ASP A 130 40.39 -29.30 -3.60
CA ASP A 130 41.41 -30.17 -4.20
C ASP A 130 40.85 -31.57 -4.47
N TYR A 131 39.90 -32.05 -3.66
CA TYR A 131 39.18 -33.31 -3.89
C TYR A 131 38.01 -33.19 -4.88
N GLY A 132 37.82 -32.03 -5.51
CA GLY A 132 36.87 -31.81 -6.61
C GLY A 132 35.38 -31.90 -6.23
N ARG A 133 35.07 -32.29 -5.00
CA ARG A 133 33.71 -32.39 -4.45
C ARG A 133 33.41 -31.09 -3.71
N PHE A 134 32.22 -30.52 -3.94
CA PHE A 134 31.73 -29.27 -3.35
C PHE A 134 32.35 -27.95 -3.82
N LYS A 135 33.12 -27.93 -4.93
CA LYS A 135 33.70 -26.67 -5.47
C LYS A 135 32.64 -25.58 -5.71
N GLY A 136 31.45 -25.96 -6.18
CA GLY A 136 30.30 -25.06 -6.30
C GLY A 136 29.65 -24.76 -4.94
N ASP A 137 29.26 -25.80 -4.20
CA ASP A 137 28.45 -25.67 -2.98
C ASP A 137 29.19 -24.97 -1.82
N ILE A 138 30.51 -25.13 -1.68
CA ILE A 138 31.30 -24.48 -0.62
C ILE A 138 31.59 -23.03 -0.93
N GLN A 139 31.91 -22.70 -2.18
CA GLN A 139 31.99 -21.29 -2.61
C GLN A 139 30.64 -20.59 -2.45
N LEU A 140 29.54 -21.30 -2.74
CA LEU A 140 28.17 -20.80 -2.59
C LEU A 140 27.65 -20.77 -1.14
N LYS A 141 28.23 -21.48 -0.17
CA LYS A 141 27.71 -21.47 1.21
C LYS A 141 28.63 -20.81 2.24
N TRP A 142 29.96 -20.83 2.04
CA TRP A 142 30.92 -20.49 3.11
C TRP A 142 32.15 -19.69 2.66
N GLY A 143 32.17 -19.15 1.44
CA GLY A 143 33.20 -18.20 1.00
C GLY A 143 33.16 -16.89 1.80
N ASP A 144 34.33 -16.37 2.18
CA ASP A 144 34.52 -15.22 3.09
C ASP A 144 34.09 -13.86 2.55
N SER A 145 33.37 -13.79 1.43
CA SER A 145 32.56 -12.60 1.18
C SER A 145 31.37 -12.93 0.28
N SER A 146 30.17 -12.77 0.84
CA SER A 146 28.96 -12.60 0.01
C SER A 146 29.20 -11.56 -1.08
N LEU A 147 30.03 -10.56 -0.80
CA LEU A 147 30.49 -9.55 -1.75
C LEU A 147 31.25 -10.13 -2.96
N GLU A 148 32.37 -10.85 -2.79
CA GLU A 148 33.11 -11.43 -3.93
C GLU A 148 32.25 -12.43 -4.71
N THR A 149 31.38 -13.16 -4.02
CA THR A 149 30.44 -14.08 -4.68
C THR A 149 29.45 -13.31 -5.55
N ILE A 150 28.83 -12.25 -5.01
CA ILE A 150 27.93 -11.38 -5.79
C ILE A 150 28.70 -10.72 -6.95
N LEU A 151 29.93 -10.25 -6.74
CA LEU A 151 30.75 -9.67 -7.80
C LEU A 151 31.09 -10.69 -8.89
N HIS A 152 31.39 -11.92 -8.52
CA HIS A 152 31.68 -13.00 -9.46
C HIS A 152 30.43 -13.38 -10.26
N LEU A 153 29.26 -13.49 -9.61
CA LEU A 153 27.98 -13.71 -10.28
C LEU A 153 27.67 -12.56 -11.26
N CYS A 154 27.82 -11.31 -10.83
CA CYS A 154 27.65 -10.14 -11.70
C CYS A 154 28.62 -10.19 -12.89
N LEU A 155 29.91 -10.45 -12.67
CA LEU A 155 30.91 -10.57 -13.74
C LEU A 155 30.55 -11.69 -14.73
N THR A 156 30.05 -12.81 -14.22
CA THR A 156 29.64 -13.98 -15.02
C THR A 156 28.41 -13.67 -15.86
N MET A 157 27.42 -12.96 -15.31
CA MET A 157 26.28 -12.46 -16.07
C MET A 157 26.70 -11.41 -17.10
N ILE A 158 27.55 -10.45 -16.74
CA ILE A 158 28.08 -9.43 -17.67
C ILE A 158 28.74 -10.09 -18.88
N LYS A 159 29.48 -11.19 -18.67
CA LYS A 159 30.12 -12.01 -19.72
C LYS A 159 29.16 -12.93 -20.50
N GLY A 160 27.86 -12.97 -20.16
CA GLY A 160 26.83 -13.67 -20.94
C GLY A 160 26.63 -15.15 -20.62
N VAL A 161 27.07 -15.61 -19.44
CA VAL A 161 26.83 -17.00 -19.03
C VAL A 161 25.37 -17.15 -18.58
N GLN A 162 24.56 -17.79 -19.44
CA GLN A 162 23.10 -17.91 -19.28
C GLN A 162 22.64 -18.70 -18.04
N THR A 163 23.51 -19.51 -17.44
CA THR A 163 23.17 -20.28 -16.24
C THR A 163 23.11 -19.44 -14.98
N CYS A 164 23.60 -18.19 -15.02
CA CYS A 164 23.60 -17.29 -13.88
C CYS A 164 22.36 -16.39 -13.88
N LYS A 165 21.60 -16.36 -12.78
CA LYS A 165 20.36 -15.56 -12.65
C LYS A 165 20.40 -14.59 -11.49
N ILE A 166 19.57 -13.54 -11.54
CA ILE A 166 19.49 -12.52 -10.50
C ILE A 166 19.01 -13.11 -9.15
N GLU A 167 18.22 -14.19 -9.15
CA GLU A 167 17.81 -14.87 -7.91
C GLU A 167 18.99 -15.42 -7.11
N GLN A 168 20.09 -15.76 -7.79
CA GLN A 168 21.30 -16.20 -7.11
C GLN A 168 21.96 -15.03 -6.37
N ILE A 169 21.94 -13.83 -6.94
CA ILE A 169 22.40 -12.61 -6.25
C ILE A 169 21.50 -12.30 -5.06
N ASP A 170 20.18 -12.42 -5.22
CA ASP A 170 19.20 -12.20 -4.15
C ASP A 170 19.46 -13.11 -2.94
N TYR A 171 19.75 -14.39 -3.19
CA TYR A 171 20.08 -15.36 -2.15
C TYR A 171 21.26 -14.88 -1.28
N PHE A 172 22.29 -14.29 -1.89
CA PHE A 172 23.49 -13.79 -1.20
C PHE A 172 23.35 -12.42 -0.55
N LEU A 173 22.39 -11.60 -0.99
CA LEU A 173 22.11 -10.30 -0.39
C LEU A 173 21.41 -10.49 0.96
N LYS A 174 22.17 -10.42 2.05
CA LYS A 174 21.62 -10.40 3.41
C LYS A 174 21.13 -8.99 3.78
N PRO A 175 20.09 -8.83 4.62
CA PRO A 175 19.62 -7.52 5.08
C PRO A 175 20.71 -6.66 5.73
N GLU A 176 21.68 -7.30 6.39
CA GLU A 176 22.83 -6.66 7.02
C GLU A 176 23.78 -5.94 6.03
N LEU A 177 23.66 -6.24 4.72
CA LEU A 177 24.42 -5.57 3.65
C LEU A 177 23.82 -4.24 3.18
N ASP A 178 22.80 -3.66 3.83
CA ASP A 178 22.27 -2.35 3.42
C ASP A 178 23.36 -1.25 3.41
N ARG A 179 24.27 -1.25 4.39
CA ARG A 179 25.45 -0.36 4.38
C ARG A 179 26.45 -0.69 3.27
N SER A 180 26.42 -1.92 2.78
CA SER A 180 27.28 -2.44 1.72
C SER A 180 26.66 -2.32 0.33
N LEU A 181 25.36 -2.02 0.19
CA LEU A 181 24.71 -1.89 -1.11
C LEU A 181 25.42 -0.81 -1.96
N ASN A 182 25.73 0.34 -1.37
CA ASN A 182 26.48 1.40 -2.06
C ASN A 182 27.90 0.94 -2.48
N LEU A 183 28.58 0.14 -1.66
CA LEU A 183 29.92 -0.38 -1.97
C LEU A 183 29.84 -1.42 -3.10
N LEU A 184 28.90 -2.35 -2.99
CA LEU A 184 28.61 -3.37 -3.98
C LEU A 184 28.24 -2.74 -5.32
N THR A 185 27.31 -1.78 -5.32
CA THR A 185 26.91 -1.01 -6.51
C THR A 185 28.12 -0.32 -7.14
N LYS A 186 28.97 0.35 -6.34
CA LYS A 186 30.21 0.97 -6.87
C LYS A 186 31.15 -0.04 -7.52
N GLN A 187 31.32 -1.22 -6.93
CA GLN A 187 32.19 -2.27 -7.47
C GLN A 187 31.61 -2.87 -8.76
N ILE A 188 30.29 -3.15 -8.80
CA ILE A 188 29.62 -3.63 -10.01
C ILE A 188 29.68 -2.56 -11.11
N ILE A 189 29.48 -1.28 -10.78
CA ILE A 189 29.68 -0.16 -11.72
C ILE A 189 31.09 -0.20 -12.32
N GLY A 190 32.11 -0.46 -11.50
CA GLY A 190 33.49 -0.65 -11.96
C GLY A 190 33.62 -1.81 -12.95
N LEU A 191 33.01 -2.96 -12.67
CA LEU A 191 33.00 -4.11 -13.57
C LEU A 191 32.30 -3.80 -14.90
N VAL A 192 31.13 -3.15 -14.85
CA VAL A 192 30.36 -2.74 -16.03
C VAL A 192 31.15 -1.75 -16.89
N ASN A 193 31.80 -0.76 -16.26
CA ASN A 193 32.61 0.24 -16.98
C ASN A 193 33.85 -0.38 -17.63
N ASN A 194 34.52 -1.32 -16.96
CA ASN A 194 35.74 -1.97 -17.46
C ASN A 194 35.48 -3.10 -18.48
N SER A 195 34.24 -3.58 -18.61
CA SER A 195 33.91 -4.64 -19.57
C SER A 195 33.77 -4.07 -20.99
N GLU A 196 34.43 -4.67 -21.98
CA GLU A 196 34.29 -4.24 -23.39
C GLU A 196 32.85 -4.42 -23.90
N GLU A 197 32.20 -5.50 -23.48
CA GLU A 197 30.83 -5.83 -23.84
C GLU A 197 30.00 -6.19 -22.60
N ILE A 198 28.71 -5.80 -22.61
CA ILE A 198 27.72 -6.16 -21.60
C ILE A 198 26.71 -7.07 -22.28
N SER A 199 26.54 -8.29 -21.77
CA SER A 199 25.62 -9.25 -22.38
C SER A 199 24.15 -8.80 -22.28
N ASN A 200 23.35 -9.14 -23.29
CA ASN A 200 21.89 -8.98 -23.24
C ASN A 200 21.26 -9.81 -22.12
N HIS A 201 21.88 -10.93 -21.75
CA HIS A 201 21.45 -11.78 -20.63
C HIS A 201 21.45 -10.99 -19.32
N PHE A 202 22.55 -10.28 -19.01
CA PHE A 202 22.63 -9.46 -17.81
C PHE A 202 21.55 -8.37 -17.78
N ILE A 203 21.35 -7.68 -18.91
CA ILE A 203 20.32 -6.64 -19.04
C ILE A 203 18.91 -7.20 -18.79
N ASN A 204 18.58 -8.34 -19.40
CA ASN A 204 17.28 -8.98 -19.26
C ASN A 204 17.02 -9.41 -17.81
N GLU A 205 18.03 -9.91 -17.12
CA GLU A 205 17.95 -10.27 -15.70
C GLU A 205 17.76 -9.03 -14.80
N LEU A 206 18.35 -7.88 -15.14
CA LEU A 206 18.08 -6.64 -14.42
C LEU A 206 16.65 -6.15 -14.65
N LEU A 207 16.16 -6.20 -15.90
CA LEU A 207 14.80 -5.78 -16.24
C LEU A 207 13.74 -6.69 -15.60
N SER A 208 13.98 -8.00 -15.54
CA SER A 208 13.07 -8.96 -14.90
C SER A 208 13.06 -8.85 -13.37
N ALA A 209 14.17 -8.38 -12.77
CA ALA A 209 14.26 -8.19 -11.33
C ALA A 209 13.34 -7.09 -10.80
N ILE A 210 13.10 -6.02 -11.57
CA ILE A 210 12.32 -4.86 -11.14
C ILE A 210 10.86 -5.21 -10.76
N PRO A 211 10.08 -5.91 -11.60
CA PRO A 211 8.71 -6.32 -11.27
C PRO A 211 8.62 -7.56 -10.37
N ASN A 212 9.73 -8.28 -10.10
CA ASN A 212 9.68 -9.54 -9.37
C ASN A 212 9.54 -9.33 -7.85
N ASN A 213 8.30 -9.43 -7.36
CA ASN A 213 7.98 -9.29 -5.93
C ASN A 213 8.52 -10.42 -5.04
N ASN A 214 9.03 -11.52 -5.62
CA ASN A 214 9.71 -12.57 -4.84
C ASN A 214 11.16 -12.22 -4.49
N LEU A 215 11.73 -11.19 -5.12
CA LEU A 215 13.08 -10.69 -4.79
C LEU A 215 13.02 -9.71 -3.62
N LYS A 216 14.09 -9.69 -2.83
CA LYS A 216 14.29 -8.71 -1.76
C LYS A 216 14.36 -7.30 -2.35
N LEU A 217 13.89 -6.33 -1.56
CA LEU A 217 13.94 -4.91 -1.91
C LEU A 217 15.36 -4.44 -2.29
N THR A 218 16.38 -4.95 -1.59
CA THR A 218 17.79 -4.64 -1.85
C THR A 218 18.25 -5.08 -3.24
N THR A 219 17.84 -6.27 -3.69
CA THR A 219 18.13 -6.78 -5.04
C THR A 219 17.44 -5.93 -6.11
N ARG A 220 16.18 -5.57 -5.88
CA ARG A 220 15.42 -4.70 -6.79
C ARG A 220 16.02 -3.29 -6.86
N MET A 221 16.49 -2.75 -5.73
CA MET A 221 17.22 -1.48 -5.68
C MET A 221 18.57 -1.55 -6.41
N LEU A 222 19.31 -2.65 -6.28
CA LEU A 222 20.54 -2.88 -7.04
C LEU A 222 20.24 -2.88 -8.54
N ALA A 223 19.21 -3.62 -8.97
CA ALA A 223 18.81 -3.66 -10.38
C ALA A 223 18.44 -2.28 -10.92
N PHE A 224 17.69 -1.48 -10.14
CA PHE A 224 17.36 -0.09 -10.47
C PHE A 224 18.62 0.77 -10.64
N GLN A 225 19.56 0.71 -9.69
CA GLN A 225 20.81 1.47 -9.75
C GLN A 225 21.67 1.10 -10.97
N LEU A 226 21.68 -0.17 -11.36
CA LEU A 226 22.43 -0.63 -12.53
C LEU A 226 21.74 -0.22 -13.84
N LEU A 227 20.42 -0.38 -13.95
CA LEU A 227 19.65 0.06 -15.13
C LEU A 227 19.70 1.57 -15.36
N THR A 228 20.04 2.36 -14.34
CA THR A 228 20.18 3.81 -14.48
C THR A 228 21.56 4.26 -14.98
N MET A 229 22.53 3.34 -15.10
CA MET A 229 23.86 3.64 -15.61
C MET A 229 23.84 4.00 -17.11
N LYS A 230 24.58 5.04 -17.49
CA LYS A 230 24.70 5.49 -18.90
C LYS A 230 25.01 4.34 -19.88
N LYS A 231 26.01 3.50 -19.55
CA LYS A 231 26.46 2.39 -20.41
C LYS A 231 25.39 1.30 -20.60
N ILE A 232 24.50 1.09 -19.63
CA ILE A 232 23.38 0.14 -19.74
C ILE A 232 22.20 0.81 -20.45
N LYS A 233 21.90 2.09 -20.13
CA LYS A 233 20.87 2.88 -20.83
C LYS A 233 21.10 2.97 -22.34
N GLU A 234 22.35 3.07 -22.79
CA GLU A 234 22.70 3.08 -24.22
C GLU A 234 22.47 1.74 -24.93
N ARG A 235 22.25 0.65 -24.19
CA ARG A 235 22.04 -0.71 -24.72
C ARG A 235 20.57 -1.13 -24.72
N VAL A 236 19.69 -0.36 -24.08
CA VAL A 236 18.27 -0.69 -23.95
C VAL A 236 17.46 0.49 -24.43
N GLU A 237 16.45 0.23 -25.24
CA GLU A 237 15.49 1.25 -25.64
C GLU A 237 14.97 2.01 -24.40
N PRO A 238 15.12 3.34 -24.32
CA PRO A 238 14.62 4.14 -23.20
C PRO A 238 13.15 3.86 -22.88
N SER A 239 12.35 3.61 -23.93
CA SER A 239 10.94 3.22 -23.85
C SER A 239 10.68 1.89 -23.15
N HIS A 240 11.61 0.95 -23.24
CA HIS A 240 11.51 -0.30 -22.52
C HIS A 240 11.80 -0.10 -21.03
N ILE A 241 12.89 0.61 -20.68
CA ILE A 241 13.22 0.89 -19.27
C ILE A 241 12.10 1.69 -18.60
N ALA A 242 11.63 2.75 -19.26
CA ALA A 242 10.56 3.60 -18.76
C ALA A 242 9.27 2.80 -18.50
N ARG A 243 8.88 1.91 -19.42
CA ARG A 243 7.69 1.05 -19.23
C ARG A 243 7.85 0.11 -18.04
N VAL A 244 9.00 -0.58 -17.92
CA VAL A 244 9.26 -1.51 -16.81
C VAL A 244 9.27 -0.77 -15.47
N PHE A 245 9.92 0.39 -15.40
CA PHE A 245 9.97 1.20 -14.18
C PHE A 245 8.58 1.74 -13.83
N PHE A 246 7.83 2.23 -14.81
CA PHE A 246 6.49 2.73 -14.59
C PHE A 246 5.56 1.64 -14.08
N SER A 247 5.45 0.50 -14.79
CA SER A 247 4.55 -0.59 -14.39
C SER A 247 4.91 -1.14 -13.00
N SER A 248 6.19 -1.22 -12.69
CA SER A 248 6.66 -1.75 -11.41
C SER A 248 6.61 -0.74 -10.26
N SER A 249 6.50 0.57 -10.57
CA SER A 249 6.42 1.62 -9.54
C SER A 249 5.14 1.53 -8.71
N VAL A 250 4.09 0.94 -9.27
CA VAL A 250 2.78 0.73 -8.62
C VAL A 250 2.89 -0.34 -7.52
N ASP A 251 3.59 -1.44 -7.79
CA ASP A 251 3.66 -2.60 -6.90
C ASP A 251 4.89 -2.58 -5.96
N ALA A 252 5.84 -1.67 -6.18
CA ALA A 252 7.07 -1.61 -5.40
C ALA A 252 6.89 -0.83 -4.08
N PRO A 253 7.41 -1.33 -2.94
CA PRO A 253 7.36 -0.60 -1.68
C PRO A 253 8.23 0.67 -1.71
N SER A 254 7.90 1.65 -0.88
CA SER A 254 8.72 2.86 -0.67
C SER A 254 10.07 2.49 -0.03
N PRO A 255 11.22 3.07 -0.46
CA PRO A 255 11.36 4.18 -1.41
C PRO A 255 11.48 3.78 -2.89
N LEU A 256 11.54 2.49 -3.21
CA LEU A 256 11.80 2.00 -4.56
C LEU A 256 10.70 2.42 -5.56
N GLY A 257 9.42 2.35 -5.19
CA GLY A 257 8.32 2.79 -6.06
C GLY A 257 8.45 4.25 -6.51
N ALA A 258 8.81 5.14 -5.57
CA ALA A 258 9.02 6.56 -5.87
C ALA A 258 10.24 6.80 -6.79
N LEU A 259 11.33 6.06 -6.58
CA LEU A 259 12.53 6.12 -7.42
C LEU A 259 12.22 5.64 -8.84
N LEU A 260 11.56 4.49 -8.98
CA LEU A 260 11.16 3.94 -10.27
C LEU A 260 10.29 4.92 -11.06
N TYR A 261 9.29 5.50 -10.42
CA TYR A 261 8.41 6.48 -11.05
C TYR A 261 9.16 7.72 -11.53
N ASN A 262 9.94 8.37 -10.65
CA ASN A 262 10.66 9.60 -10.99
C ASN A 262 11.65 9.37 -12.14
N THR A 263 12.37 8.25 -12.11
CA THR A 263 13.31 7.93 -13.17
C THR A 263 12.63 7.49 -14.46
N ALA A 264 11.50 6.76 -14.39
CA ALA A 264 10.70 6.47 -15.57
C ALA A 264 10.28 7.77 -16.27
N LYS A 265 9.81 8.74 -15.48
CA LYS A 265 9.43 10.07 -15.96
C LYS A 265 10.61 10.79 -16.62
N GLU A 266 11.76 10.86 -15.98
CA GLU A 266 12.97 11.48 -16.58
C GLU A 266 13.38 10.81 -17.89
N ILE A 267 13.35 9.48 -17.95
CA ILE A 267 13.67 8.72 -19.17
C ILE A 267 12.63 9.00 -20.27
N SER A 268 11.36 9.14 -19.88
CA SER A 268 10.25 9.44 -20.79
C SER A 268 10.27 10.85 -21.35
N ASP A 269 10.60 11.82 -20.51
CA ASP A 269 10.73 13.22 -20.92
C ASP A 269 11.87 13.38 -21.96
N LEU A 270 12.87 12.48 -21.93
CA LEU A 270 13.98 12.43 -22.89
C LEU A 270 13.68 11.64 -24.17
N ALA A 271 12.65 10.79 -24.18
CA ALA A 271 12.42 9.84 -25.26
C ALA A 271 11.33 10.26 -26.25
N GLU A 272 10.73 11.45 -26.07
CA GLU A 272 9.65 12.11 -26.86
C GLU A 272 8.37 11.28 -27.18
N ASP A 273 8.38 9.94 -27.03
CA ASP A 273 7.36 9.01 -27.55
C ASP A 273 6.79 8.03 -26.51
N ILE A 274 7.07 8.21 -25.22
CA ILE A 274 6.56 7.31 -24.19
C ILE A 274 5.38 8.00 -23.48
N PRO A 275 4.13 7.54 -23.69
CA PRO A 275 3.01 8.00 -22.90
C PRO A 275 3.13 7.34 -21.52
N ILE A 276 3.97 7.89 -20.64
CA ILE A 276 3.91 7.56 -19.22
C ILE A 276 2.63 8.17 -18.67
N PRO A 277 1.76 7.38 -18.03
CA PRO A 277 0.65 7.92 -17.27
C PRO A 277 1.18 8.74 -16.06
N LEU A 278 1.47 10.04 -16.27
CA LEU A 278 1.46 11.15 -15.30
C LEU A 278 0.59 10.75 -14.11
N LYS A 279 1.25 10.66 -12.96
CA LYS A 279 0.95 11.52 -11.80
C LYS A 279 -0.53 11.59 -11.41
N LEU A 280 -1.14 10.43 -11.25
CA LEU A 280 -2.33 10.22 -10.44
C LEU A 280 -2.11 9.10 -9.41
N VAL A 281 -0.85 8.77 -9.13
CA VAL A 281 -0.49 8.07 -7.90
C VAL A 281 -0.57 9.10 -6.80
N ALA A 282 -1.65 9.00 -6.04
CA ALA A 282 -1.91 9.78 -4.86
C ALA A 282 -0.61 9.96 -4.04
N ARG A 283 -0.22 11.21 -3.86
CA ARG A 283 0.61 11.62 -2.72
C ARG A 283 -0.18 11.51 -1.40
N SER A 284 -1.19 10.63 -1.35
CA SER A 284 -1.96 10.39 -0.14
C SER A 284 -1.11 9.53 0.78
N ASN A 285 -0.77 10.09 1.93
CA ASN A 285 -0.55 9.34 3.15
C ASN A 285 -1.42 8.08 3.19
N ARG A 286 -0.83 6.93 3.53
CA ARG A 286 -1.33 5.66 4.13
C ARG A 286 -2.82 5.26 4.20
N TYR A 287 -3.80 6.09 3.83
CA TYR A 287 -5.18 6.03 4.29
C TYR A 287 -6.22 6.18 3.16
N MET A 288 -5.83 6.30 1.89
CA MET A 288 -6.75 6.30 0.74
C MET A 288 -6.93 4.91 0.08
N ASN A 289 -6.81 3.81 0.83
CA ASN A 289 -6.62 2.49 0.20
C ASN A 289 -7.87 1.61 0.04
N GLU A 290 -8.95 1.78 0.81
CA GLU A 290 -10.04 0.78 0.78
C GLU A 290 -11.10 1.07 -0.30
N ASP A 291 -11.51 2.32 -0.50
CA ASP A 291 -12.58 2.65 -1.46
C ASP A 291 -12.08 2.80 -2.90
N TYR A 292 -10.90 3.38 -3.12
CA TYR A 292 -10.35 3.60 -4.47
C TYR A 292 -9.69 2.37 -5.07
N SER A 293 -9.32 1.39 -4.24
CA SER A 293 -8.89 0.08 -4.73
C SER A 293 -10.01 -0.64 -5.49
N GLN A 294 -11.26 -0.21 -5.30
CA GLN A 294 -12.43 -0.74 -5.99
C GLN A 294 -12.68 -0.07 -7.35
N ILE A 295 -11.97 1.02 -7.69
CA ILE A 295 -12.07 1.64 -9.02
C ILE A 295 -11.45 0.68 -10.04
N LYS A 296 -12.24 0.32 -11.05
CA LYS A 296 -11.83 -0.60 -12.11
C LYS A 296 -10.62 -0.03 -12.89
N PRO A 297 -9.65 -0.85 -13.29
CA PRO A 297 -8.50 -0.41 -14.09
C PRO A 297 -8.87 0.36 -15.36
N GLU A 298 -10.00 0.03 -15.99
CA GLU A 298 -10.51 0.69 -17.20
C GLU A 298 -10.92 2.13 -16.92
N ALA A 299 -11.60 2.38 -15.80
CA ALA A 299 -11.97 3.72 -15.36
C ALA A 299 -10.72 4.55 -15.07
N TRP A 300 -9.72 3.97 -14.39
CA TRP A 300 -8.42 4.61 -14.18
C TRP A 300 -7.73 4.98 -15.49
N LYS A 301 -7.74 4.07 -16.46
CA LYS A 301 -7.16 4.31 -17.79
C LYS A 301 -7.84 5.49 -18.49
N GLU A 302 -9.16 5.59 -18.41
CA GLU A 302 -9.93 6.69 -18.99
C GLU A 302 -9.66 8.03 -18.30
N ILE A 303 -9.67 8.05 -16.95
CA ILE A 303 -9.34 9.23 -16.14
C ILE A 303 -7.94 9.73 -16.48
N LEU A 304 -6.96 8.82 -16.50
CA LEU A 304 -5.58 9.14 -16.82
C LEU A 304 -5.51 9.70 -18.25
N HIS A 305 -6.05 8.98 -19.23
CA HIS A 305 -6.02 9.45 -20.61
C HIS A 305 -6.54 10.89 -20.75
N ALA A 306 -7.72 11.19 -20.20
CA ALA A 306 -8.30 12.52 -20.21
C ALA A 306 -7.40 13.57 -19.50
N PHE A 307 -6.88 13.24 -18.31
CA PHE A 307 -5.97 14.11 -17.57
C PHE A 307 -4.70 14.45 -18.36
N HIS A 308 -4.27 13.56 -19.24
CA HIS A 308 -3.05 13.69 -20.02
C HIS A 308 -3.21 14.45 -21.31
N THR A 309 -4.21 14.08 -22.09
CA THR A 309 -4.38 14.56 -23.45
C THR A 309 -5.19 15.85 -23.49
N GLU A 310 -6.17 16.00 -22.59
CA GLU A 310 -7.16 17.09 -22.68
C GLU A 310 -6.78 18.28 -21.77
N ILE A 311 -6.17 18.02 -20.60
CA ILE A 311 -5.73 19.10 -19.70
C ILE A 311 -4.47 19.81 -20.20
N LYS A 312 -3.61 19.15 -21.01
CA LYS A 312 -2.42 19.80 -21.57
C LYS A 312 -2.77 20.93 -22.55
N SER A 313 -3.92 20.86 -23.21
CA SER A 313 -4.44 21.89 -24.14
C SER A 313 -5.22 23.04 -23.49
N ASN A 314 -5.59 22.92 -22.21
CA ASN A 314 -6.53 23.86 -21.57
C ASN A 314 -5.87 24.97 -20.73
N HIS A 315 -6.60 26.09 -20.61
CA HIS A 315 -6.19 27.31 -19.90
C HIS A 315 -6.00 27.08 -18.39
N SER A 316 -5.27 27.98 -17.73
CA SER A 316 -4.88 27.83 -16.33
C SER A 316 -6.00 28.22 -15.34
N ILE A 317 -6.34 27.31 -14.41
CA ILE A 317 -7.24 27.53 -13.26
C ILE A 317 -6.65 28.53 -12.26
N LYS A 318 -5.34 28.80 -12.33
CA LYS A 318 -4.65 29.73 -11.41
C LYS A 318 -5.22 31.15 -11.44
N LYS A 319 -5.89 31.54 -12.54
CA LYS A 319 -6.62 32.81 -12.65
C LYS A 319 -7.91 32.86 -11.83
N LEU A 320 -8.46 31.69 -11.46
CA LEU A 320 -9.73 31.51 -10.78
C LEU A 320 -9.56 31.13 -9.29
N GLN A 321 -8.32 31.11 -8.77
CA GLN A 321 -8.11 30.85 -7.35
C GLN A 321 -8.40 32.09 -6.51
N TYR A 322 -9.27 31.94 -5.52
CA TYR A 322 -9.66 33.02 -4.63
C TYR A 322 -8.88 32.91 -3.31
N PRO A 323 -8.34 34.03 -2.78
CA PRO A 323 -7.62 34.04 -1.51
C PRO A 323 -8.46 33.56 -0.32
N GLU A 324 -7.78 33.08 0.73
CA GLU A 324 -8.43 32.88 2.03
C GLU A 324 -9.13 34.16 2.50
N GLY A 325 -10.36 34.01 3.02
CA GLY A 325 -11.22 35.12 3.44
C GLY A 325 -12.28 35.55 2.42
N PHE A 326 -12.25 35.05 1.18
CA PHE A 326 -13.36 35.24 0.25
C PHE A 326 -14.56 34.36 0.63
N THR A 327 -15.71 34.99 0.83
CA THR A 327 -16.97 34.28 1.08
C THR A 327 -17.44 33.54 -0.18
N ASN A 328 -18.20 32.46 -0.03
CA ASN A 328 -18.77 31.72 -1.16
C ASN A 328 -19.62 32.62 -2.08
N ASP A 329 -20.34 33.57 -1.50
CA ASP A 329 -21.12 34.56 -2.25
C ASP A 329 -20.24 35.48 -3.13
N MET A 330 -19.08 35.89 -2.63
CA MET A 330 -18.14 36.72 -3.39
C MET A 330 -17.54 35.95 -4.57
N ILE A 331 -17.18 34.67 -4.34
CA ILE A 331 -16.65 33.78 -5.37
C ILE A 331 -17.68 33.58 -6.47
N VAL A 332 -18.90 33.16 -6.11
CA VAL A 332 -19.99 32.94 -7.08
C VAL A 332 -20.28 34.22 -7.87
N ARG A 333 -20.32 35.39 -7.22
CA ARG A 333 -20.50 36.67 -7.94
C ARG A 333 -19.36 37.02 -8.89
N SER A 334 -18.12 36.63 -8.58
CA SER A 334 -16.99 36.84 -9.50
C SER A 334 -17.14 35.94 -10.72
N LEU A 335 -17.41 34.64 -10.49
CA LEU A 335 -17.65 33.68 -11.57
C LEU A 335 -18.77 34.13 -12.50
N LEU A 336 -19.88 34.62 -11.94
CA LEU A 336 -21.02 35.13 -12.71
C LEU A 336 -20.72 36.41 -13.53
N ARG A 337 -19.70 37.19 -13.17
CA ARG A 337 -19.26 38.34 -13.97
C ARG A 337 -18.33 37.92 -15.10
N GLU A 338 -17.55 36.88 -14.87
CA GLU A 338 -16.56 36.35 -15.81
C GLU A 338 -17.20 35.41 -16.84
N THR A 339 -18.39 34.90 -16.54
CA THR A 339 -19.13 33.93 -17.37
C THR A 339 -20.48 34.51 -17.82
N LYS A 340 -21.09 33.87 -18.82
CA LYS A 340 -22.40 34.23 -19.37
C LYS A 340 -23.52 33.31 -18.91
N VAL A 341 -23.24 32.39 -17.99
CA VAL A 341 -24.24 31.45 -17.47
C VAL A 341 -25.38 32.20 -16.80
N GLN A 342 -26.60 31.72 -17.01
CA GLN A 342 -27.80 32.30 -16.42
C GLN A 342 -28.25 31.50 -15.21
N SER A 343 -28.90 32.16 -14.26
CA SER A 343 -29.54 31.49 -13.14
C SER A 343 -30.87 30.85 -13.61
N PRO A 344 -31.24 29.66 -13.11
CA PRO A 344 -30.45 28.79 -12.23
C PRO A 344 -29.24 28.20 -12.98
N ILE A 345 -28.06 28.24 -12.34
CA ILE A 345 -26.80 27.91 -13.02
C ILE A 345 -26.76 26.42 -13.34
N ASP A 346 -26.44 26.08 -14.59
CA ASP A 346 -26.01 24.73 -14.96
C ASP A 346 -24.49 24.58 -14.74
N PRO A 347 -24.04 23.74 -13.78
CA PRO A 347 -22.62 23.57 -13.49
C PRO A 347 -21.83 22.98 -14.66
N PHE A 348 -22.48 22.22 -15.56
CA PHE A 348 -21.82 21.70 -16.75
C PHE A 348 -21.50 22.82 -17.74
N GLU A 349 -22.45 23.73 -17.97
CA GLU A 349 -22.22 24.93 -18.81
C GLU A 349 -21.16 25.82 -18.19
N LEU A 350 -21.15 25.97 -16.87
CA LEU A 350 -20.13 26.73 -16.17
C LEU A 350 -18.74 26.10 -16.35
N CYS A 351 -18.62 24.79 -16.18
CA CYS A 351 -17.36 24.08 -16.42
C CYS A 351 -16.86 24.28 -17.84
N ASP A 352 -17.73 24.22 -18.84
CA ASP A 352 -17.40 24.48 -20.25
C ASP A 352 -16.85 25.90 -20.44
N GLN A 353 -17.53 26.92 -19.91
CA GLN A 353 -17.09 28.32 -20.01
C GLN A 353 -15.79 28.61 -19.23
N LEU A 354 -15.56 27.93 -18.11
CA LEU A 354 -14.34 28.04 -17.31
C LEU A 354 -13.21 27.12 -17.82
N ASN A 355 -13.49 26.31 -18.85
CA ASN A 355 -12.57 25.31 -19.38
C ASN A 355 -12.08 24.30 -18.33
N ILE A 356 -12.97 23.92 -17.40
CA ILE A 356 -12.76 22.87 -16.41
C ILE A 356 -13.17 21.54 -17.06
N LEU A 357 -12.22 20.61 -17.13
CA LEU A 357 -12.51 19.29 -17.66
C LEU A 357 -13.39 18.50 -16.70
N VAL A 358 -14.54 18.02 -17.19
CA VAL A 358 -15.44 17.13 -16.44
C VAL A 358 -15.47 15.79 -17.16
N LYS A 359 -15.14 14.72 -16.44
CA LYS A 359 -15.12 13.36 -16.97
C LYS A 359 -16.07 12.46 -16.21
N THR A 360 -17.04 11.88 -16.90
CA THR A 360 -17.95 10.88 -16.33
C THR A 360 -17.40 9.48 -16.54
N VAL A 361 -17.20 8.71 -15.48
CA VAL A 361 -16.71 7.32 -15.53
C VAL A 361 -17.47 6.44 -14.53
N GLU A 362 -17.41 5.12 -14.70
CA GLU A 362 -18.00 4.19 -13.73
C GLU A 362 -17.12 4.16 -12.48
N LEU A 363 -17.64 4.68 -11.35
CA LEU A 363 -16.98 4.62 -10.05
C LEU A 363 -17.78 3.73 -9.07
N PRO A 364 -17.14 3.19 -8.02
CA PRO A 364 -17.80 2.54 -6.90
C PRO A 364 -18.99 3.34 -6.36
N HIS A 365 -20.04 2.68 -5.87
CA HIS A 365 -21.29 3.33 -5.44
C HIS A 365 -21.13 4.32 -4.29
N ASN A 366 -20.07 4.18 -3.49
CA ASN A 366 -19.71 5.06 -2.39
C ASN A 366 -18.91 6.30 -2.84
N ILE A 367 -18.49 6.38 -4.10
CA ILE A 367 -17.77 7.54 -4.65
C ILE A 367 -18.68 8.25 -5.65
N GLU A 368 -19.12 9.47 -5.32
CA GLU A 368 -19.95 10.29 -6.20
C GLU A 368 -19.13 11.05 -7.23
N ALA A 369 -18.03 11.63 -6.77
CA ALA A 369 -17.07 12.34 -7.58
C ALA A 369 -15.74 12.49 -6.86
N PHE A 370 -14.76 13.05 -7.57
CA PHE A 370 -13.57 13.63 -6.96
C PHE A 370 -12.91 14.65 -7.89
N THR A 371 -12.14 15.54 -7.30
CA THR A 371 -11.37 16.57 -7.99
C THR A 371 -9.89 16.21 -8.06
N ILE A 372 -9.31 16.34 -9.24
CA ILE A 372 -7.87 16.20 -9.49
C ILE A 372 -7.33 17.57 -9.89
N LYS A 373 -6.25 18.04 -9.26
CA LYS A 373 -5.50 19.23 -9.68
C LYS A 373 -4.03 18.91 -9.91
N SER A 374 -3.39 19.69 -10.76
CA SER A 374 -1.94 19.64 -10.93
C SER A 374 -1.22 20.11 -9.66
N GLU A 375 0.06 19.73 -9.52
CA GLU A 375 0.91 20.15 -8.39
C GLU A 375 1.13 21.67 -8.35
N SER A 376 1.09 22.34 -9.50
CA SER A 376 1.09 23.80 -9.64
C SER A 376 -0.27 24.45 -9.35
N ALA A 377 -1.31 23.63 -9.12
CA ALA A 377 -2.72 23.99 -8.96
C ALA A 377 -3.28 24.87 -10.09
N ASP A 378 -2.58 24.86 -11.23
CA ASP A 378 -2.85 25.67 -12.40
C ASP A 378 -3.78 24.96 -13.38
N LYS A 379 -4.07 23.67 -13.16
CA LYS A 379 -4.91 22.82 -14.00
C LYS A 379 -5.67 21.84 -13.12
N GLY A 380 -6.81 21.35 -13.60
CA GLY A 380 -7.63 20.42 -12.85
C GLY A 380 -8.74 19.80 -13.68
N MET A 381 -9.29 18.72 -13.14
CA MET A 381 -10.37 17.92 -13.71
C MET A 381 -11.26 17.44 -12.58
N ILE A 382 -12.56 17.39 -12.85
CA ILE A 382 -13.55 16.78 -11.98
C ILE A 382 -13.96 15.45 -12.61
N VAL A 383 -13.92 14.38 -11.82
CA VAL A 383 -14.39 13.06 -12.22
C VAL A 383 -15.73 12.81 -11.56
N LEU A 384 -16.77 12.56 -12.35
CA LEU A 384 -18.12 12.27 -11.87
C LEU A 384 -18.44 10.79 -12.06
N ASN A 385 -19.13 10.19 -11.09
CA ASN A 385 -19.62 8.83 -11.22
C ASN A 385 -20.85 8.78 -12.15
N CYS A 386 -20.75 8.03 -13.26
CA CYS A 386 -21.84 7.86 -14.21
C CYS A 386 -23.00 7.01 -13.69
N ASN A 387 -22.84 6.33 -12.55
CA ASN A 387 -23.86 5.49 -11.95
C ASN A 387 -25.02 6.28 -11.32
N PHE A 388 -24.82 7.57 -11.00
CA PHE A 388 -25.89 8.42 -10.49
C PHE A 388 -26.76 8.94 -11.64
N ARG A 389 -27.97 8.38 -11.76
CA ARG A 389 -28.91 8.70 -12.86
C ARG A 389 -29.68 10.01 -12.66
N GLU A 390 -29.75 10.52 -11.43
CA GLU A 390 -30.49 11.74 -11.14
C GLU A 390 -29.67 12.98 -11.53
N THR A 391 -30.10 13.66 -12.59
CA THR A 391 -29.43 14.86 -13.12
C THR A 391 -29.24 15.94 -12.05
N ASN A 392 -30.22 16.12 -11.15
CA ASN A 392 -30.12 17.12 -10.08
C ASN A 392 -29.00 16.79 -9.09
N ARG A 393 -28.78 15.50 -8.80
CA ARG A 393 -27.68 15.07 -7.92
C ARG A 393 -26.34 15.30 -8.61
N GLN A 394 -26.22 14.90 -9.88
CA GLN A 394 -24.99 15.18 -10.65
C GLN A 394 -24.66 16.67 -10.71
N LYS A 395 -25.66 17.54 -10.89
CA LYS A 395 -25.46 19.00 -10.85
C LYS A 395 -24.96 19.46 -9.48
N PHE A 396 -25.57 18.97 -8.40
CA PHE A 396 -25.10 19.30 -7.05
C PHE A 396 -23.68 18.82 -6.79
N THR A 397 -23.39 17.55 -7.05
CA THR A 397 -22.05 16.96 -6.90
C THR A 397 -21.02 17.73 -7.74
N LEU A 398 -21.34 18.08 -9.00
CA LEU A 398 -20.43 18.87 -9.83
C LEU A 398 -20.21 20.28 -9.25
N ALA A 399 -21.27 20.96 -8.80
CA ALA A 399 -21.15 22.27 -8.16
C ALA A 399 -20.31 22.23 -6.87
N HIS A 400 -20.45 21.15 -6.10
CA HIS A 400 -19.66 20.87 -4.90
C HIS A 400 -18.17 20.70 -5.24
N GLU A 401 -17.85 19.89 -6.25
CA GLU A 401 -16.47 19.67 -6.72
C GLU A 401 -15.84 20.95 -7.29
N ILE A 402 -16.61 21.81 -7.96
CA ILE A 402 -16.14 23.15 -8.36
C ILE A 402 -15.73 23.97 -7.11
N GLY A 403 -16.46 23.83 -6.00
CA GLY A 403 -16.09 24.43 -4.72
C GLY A 403 -14.72 23.97 -4.23
N HIS A 404 -14.48 22.66 -4.21
CA HIS A 404 -13.15 22.11 -3.90
C HIS A 404 -12.08 22.60 -4.87
N LEU A 405 -12.42 22.69 -6.16
CA LEU A 405 -11.50 23.13 -7.21
C LEU A 405 -11.05 24.59 -7.03
N LEU A 406 -11.94 25.48 -6.60
CA LEU A 406 -11.67 26.92 -6.54
C LEU A 406 -11.19 27.41 -5.17
N LYS A 407 -11.64 26.79 -4.07
CA LYS A 407 -11.38 27.28 -2.71
C LYS A 407 -10.25 26.56 -2.00
N HIS A 408 -10.16 25.25 -2.16
CA HIS A 408 -9.30 24.44 -1.31
C HIS A 408 -7.92 24.27 -1.95
N SER A 409 -6.88 24.69 -1.24
CA SER A 409 -5.48 24.47 -1.61
C SER A 409 -4.99 23.18 -0.97
N PHE A 410 -4.40 22.29 -1.75
CA PHE A 410 -3.94 21.02 -1.24
C PHE A 410 -2.78 21.19 -0.25
N PRO A 411 -2.90 20.66 0.99
CA PRO A 411 -1.75 20.56 1.86
C PRO A 411 -0.71 19.60 1.26
N ASN A 412 0.56 19.97 1.38
CA ASN A 412 1.72 19.09 1.17
C ASN A 412 1.89 18.51 -0.25
N GLY A 413 1.42 19.21 -1.28
CA GLY A 413 1.63 18.81 -2.68
C GLY A 413 0.85 17.55 -3.06
N THR A 414 -0.28 17.29 -2.40
CA THR A 414 -1.30 16.36 -2.87
C THR A 414 -2.02 16.94 -4.09
N ASN A 415 -2.44 16.08 -5.02
CA ASN A 415 -3.03 16.48 -6.31
C ASN A 415 -4.50 16.04 -6.45
N VAL A 416 -5.06 15.37 -5.45
CA VAL A 416 -6.39 14.78 -5.50
C VAL A 416 -7.12 15.13 -4.21
N LEU A 417 -8.32 15.70 -4.38
CA LEU A 417 -9.27 16.00 -3.33
C LEU A 417 -10.47 15.14 -3.64
N VAL A 418 -10.85 14.32 -2.70
CA VAL A 418 -12.02 13.47 -2.88
C VAL A 418 -13.12 13.96 -1.96
N ASP A 419 -14.34 13.99 -2.49
CA ASP A 419 -15.59 13.91 -1.73
C ASP A 419 -15.48 12.72 -0.78
N GLU A 420 -15.02 13.00 0.44
CA GLU A 420 -15.16 12.09 1.55
C GLU A 420 -16.61 12.25 2.01
N ARG A 421 -17.43 11.21 1.89
CA ARG A 421 -18.62 11.10 2.74
C ARG A 421 -18.13 10.94 4.19
N VAL A 422 -17.75 12.05 4.82
CA VAL A 422 -17.07 12.08 6.14
C VAL A 422 -17.99 11.57 7.26
N GLU A 423 -19.30 11.43 7.03
CA GLU A 423 -20.25 11.02 8.07
C GLU A 423 -20.03 9.57 8.58
N GLU A 424 -19.37 8.67 7.85
CA GLU A 424 -19.24 7.24 8.25
C GLU A 424 -17.91 6.81 8.88
N LEU A 425 -16.84 7.63 8.85
CA LEU A 425 -15.51 7.24 9.33
C LEU A 425 -15.13 7.86 10.69
N LEU A 426 -16.03 7.71 11.67
CA LEU A 426 -15.75 7.96 13.10
C LEU A 426 -14.78 6.95 13.73
N SER A 427 -14.11 6.09 12.95
CA SER A 427 -13.18 5.08 13.45
C SER A 427 -11.71 5.55 13.47
N ASN A 428 -11.30 6.12 14.61
CA ASN A 428 -10.00 5.96 15.29
C ASN A 428 -8.64 6.27 14.59
N GLN A 429 -8.57 6.74 13.34
CA GLN A 429 -7.25 6.88 12.67
C GLN A 429 -6.84 8.28 12.17
N TYR A 430 -7.70 9.29 12.27
CA TYR A 430 -7.31 10.66 11.93
C TYR A 430 -6.88 11.44 13.18
N THR A 431 -5.93 12.37 13.04
CA THR A 431 -5.72 13.39 14.07
C THR A 431 -6.96 14.30 14.10
N PRO A 432 -7.43 14.76 15.28
CA PRO A 432 -8.61 15.61 15.40
C PRO A 432 -8.56 16.87 14.52
N TRP A 433 -7.35 17.38 14.26
CA TRP A 433 -7.13 18.56 13.41
C TRP A 433 -7.41 18.30 11.93
N ASN A 434 -6.99 17.15 11.38
CA ASN A 434 -7.26 16.81 9.97
C ASN A 434 -8.76 16.53 9.75
N GLN A 435 -9.44 15.92 10.72
CA GLN A 435 -10.89 15.69 10.66
C GLN A 435 -11.65 17.02 10.62
N TYR A 436 -11.27 17.97 11.48
CA TYR A 436 -11.91 19.28 11.54
C TYR A 436 -11.75 20.06 10.23
N VAL A 437 -10.55 20.04 9.63
CA VAL A 437 -10.28 20.73 8.37
C VAL A 437 -11.08 20.10 7.22
N ASN A 438 -11.12 18.77 7.11
CA ASN A 438 -11.91 18.09 6.07
C ASN A 438 -13.41 18.39 6.24
N LEU A 439 -13.94 18.29 7.46
CA LEU A 439 -15.35 18.63 7.74
C LEU A 439 -15.68 20.08 7.37
N GLN A 440 -14.77 21.03 7.62
CA GLN A 440 -14.97 22.42 7.23
C GLN A 440 -14.96 22.58 5.71
N TRP A 441 -14.07 21.89 5.00
CA TRP A 441 -14.01 21.93 3.54
C TRP A 441 -15.26 21.37 2.89
N GLU A 442 -15.76 20.22 3.36
CA GLU A 442 -17.01 19.62 2.87
C GLU A 442 -18.20 20.56 3.10
N ARG A 443 -18.27 21.19 4.28
CA ARG A 443 -19.31 22.20 4.59
C ARG A 443 -19.19 23.42 3.69
N ASP A 444 -17.98 23.91 3.47
CA ASP A 444 -17.71 25.06 2.61
C ASP A 444 -18.04 24.77 1.14
N ALA A 445 -17.73 23.58 0.65
CA ALA A 445 -18.07 23.12 -0.70
C ALA A 445 -19.57 22.93 -0.89
N ASN A 446 -20.27 22.39 0.11
CA ASN A 446 -21.73 22.31 0.11
C ASN A 446 -22.40 23.69 0.10
N ASP A 447 -21.97 24.62 0.95
CA ASP A 447 -22.49 26.01 0.92
C ASP A 447 -22.16 26.71 -0.41
N PHE A 448 -20.98 26.45 -0.98
CA PHE A 448 -20.62 26.93 -2.31
C PHE A 448 -21.57 26.38 -3.38
N ALA A 449 -21.83 25.07 -3.41
CA ALA A 449 -22.73 24.43 -4.35
C ALA A 449 -24.15 25.02 -4.28
N HIS A 450 -24.68 25.23 -3.06
CA HIS A 450 -25.97 25.87 -2.84
C HIS A 450 -26.06 27.25 -3.45
N ARG A 451 -25.02 28.09 -3.24
CA ARG A 451 -24.96 29.46 -3.76
C ARG A 451 -24.69 29.51 -5.24
N LEU A 452 -23.96 28.54 -5.78
CA LEU A 452 -23.70 28.47 -7.21
C LEU A 452 -24.98 28.13 -7.97
N LEU A 453 -25.67 27.06 -7.57
CA LEU A 453 -26.89 26.62 -8.25
C LEU A 453 -28.00 27.65 -8.19
N LEU A 454 -28.12 28.36 -7.05
CA LEU A 454 -29.11 29.41 -6.86
C LEU A 454 -28.47 30.70 -6.27
N PRO A 455 -27.89 31.56 -7.13
CA PRO A 455 -27.13 32.72 -6.71
C PRO A 455 -27.96 33.77 -5.97
N THR A 456 -27.30 34.42 -5.00
CA THR A 456 -27.85 35.58 -4.30
C THR A 456 -28.13 36.74 -5.27
N GLY A 457 -29.34 37.28 -5.22
CA GLY A 457 -29.86 38.34 -6.08
C GLY A 457 -30.54 37.86 -7.37
N SER A 458 -30.49 36.56 -7.68
CA SER A 458 -31.12 35.98 -8.88
C SER A 458 -32.65 36.12 -8.88
N ILE A 459 -33.26 35.97 -10.06
CA ILE A 459 -34.72 36.01 -10.19
C ILE A 459 -35.35 34.82 -9.47
N GLU A 460 -34.71 33.66 -9.57
CA GLU A 460 -35.13 32.41 -8.95
C GLU A 460 -35.08 32.51 -7.43
N GLU A 461 -34.01 33.06 -6.85
CA GLU A 461 -33.95 33.32 -5.40
C GLU A 461 -35.06 34.28 -4.95
N LYS A 462 -35.32 35.35 -5.71
CA LYS A 462 -36.44 36.27 -5.42
C LYS A 462 -37.80 35.58 -5.51
N GLN A 463 -37.97 34.60 -6.41
CA GLN A 463 -39.17 33.78 -6.49
C GLN A 463 -39.28 32.83 -5.29
N LEU A 464 -38.17 32.20 -4.89
CA LEU A 464 -38.09 31.30 -3.74
C LEU A 464 -38.43 32.03 -2.44
N LYS A 465 -37.85 33.23 -2.24
CA LYS A 465 -38.09 34.09 -1.07
C LYS A 465 -39.56 34.51 -0.91
N ARG A 466 -40.33 34.54 -2.00
CA ARG A 466 -41.76 34.90 -1.99
C ARG A 466 -42.68 33.75 -1.59
N ILE A 467 -42.18 32.54 -1.38
CA ILE A 467 -43.01 31.44 -0.88
C ILE A 467 -43.47 31.78 0.54
N GLN A 468 -44.78 31.73 0.77
CA GLN A 468 -45.36 32.06 2.08
C GLN A 468 -45.99 30.86 2.82
N SER A 469 -46.23 29.76 2.12
CA SER A 469 -46.86 28.54 2.67
C SER A 469 -46.75 27.39 1.68
N ASN A 470 -47.17 26.18 2.07
CA ASN A 470 -47.12 24.98 1.24
C ASN A 470 -45.71 24.75 0.68
N PHE A 471 -44.72 24.85 1.55
CA PHE A 471 -43.30 24.89 1.19
C PHE A 471 -42.88 23.65 0.42
N VAL A 472 -43.29 22.46 0.86
CA VAL A 472 -42.92 21.21 0.20
C VAL A 472 -43.45 21.16 -1.23
N SER A 473 -44.71 21.56 -1.43
CA SER A 473 -45.32 21.59 -2.77
C SER A 473 -44.66 22.63 -3.68
N ASN A 474 -44.38 23.83 -3.16
CA ASN A 474 -43.71 24.89 -3.91
C ASN A 474 -42.25 24.53 -4.24
N ILE A 475 -41.50 23.95 -3.29
CA ILE A 475 -40.14 23.48 -3.50
C ILE A 475 -40.12 22.34 -4.53
N SER A 476 -41.07 21.41 -4.47
CA SER A 476 -41.18 20.35 -5.48
C SER A 476 -41.45 20.92 -6.88
N PHE A 477 -42.34 21.92 -6.98
CA PHE A 477 -42.60 22.63 -8.23
C PHE A 477 -41.35 23.34 -8.77
N PHE A 478 -40.66 24.11 -7.94
CA PHE A 478 -39.46 24.83 -8.33
C PHE A 478 -38.29 23.89 -8.63
N SER A 479 -38.17 22.77 -7.92
CA SER A 479 -37.17 21.74 -8.18
C SER A 479 -37.28 21.20 -9.60
N LYS A 480 -38.51 20.86 -10.03
CA LYS A 480 -38.79 20.42 -11.40
C LYS A 480 -38.58 21.53 -12.42
N LYS A 481 -39.01 22.75 -12.10
CA LYS A 481 -38.91 23.91 -12.99
C LYS A 481 -37.46 24.32 -13.27
N TRP A 482 -36.61 24.27 -12.25
CA TRP A 482 -35.23 24.79 -12.29
C TRP A 482 -34.17 23.70 -12.44
N GLY A 483 -34.53 22.42 -12.34
CA GLY A 483 -33.57 21.32 -12.39
C GLY A 483 -32.59 21.35 -11.21
N ILE A 484 -33.06 21.78 -10.04
CA ILE A 484 -32.31 21.86 -8.78
C ILE A 484 -32.97 20.90 -7.79
N SER A 485 -32.20 20.16 -7.00
CA SER A 485 -32.76 19.25 -6.00
C SER A 485 -33.56 19.99 -4.92
N MET A 486 -34.60 19.33 -4.39
CA MET A 486 -35.38 19.91 -3.29
C MET A 486 -34.52 20.23 -2.07
N SER A 487 -33.49 19.42 -1.77
CA SER A 487 -32.52 19.67 -0.69
C SER A 487 -31.86 21.05 -0.79
N VAL A 488 -31.31 21.38 -1.96
CA VAL A 488 -30.66 22.67 -2.24
C VAL A 488 -31.64 23.81 -2.10
N LEU A 489 -32.85 23.64 -2.65
CA LEU A 489 -33.90 24.67 -2.55
C LEU A 489 -34.36 24.87 -1.11
N SER A 490 -34.48 23.81 -0.30
CA SER A 490 -34.79 23.91 1.13
C SER A 490 -33.72 24.69 1.89
N SER A 491 -32.45 24.35 1.70
CA SER A 491 -31.30 25.04 2.33
C SER A 491 -31.18 26.49 1.88
N ARG A 492 -31.52 26.81 0.62
CA ARG A 492 -31.58 28.19 0.16
C ARG A 492 -32.79 28.93 0.74
N LEU A 493 -33.97 28.30 0.76
CA LEU A 493 -35.19 28.90 1.30
C LEU A 493 -35.00 29.33 2.75
N ILE A 494 -34.51 28.44 3.62
CA ILE A 494 -34.30 28.76 5.03
C ILE A 494 -33.34 29.95 5.21
N SER A 495 -32.39 30.12 4.29
CA SER A 495 -31.39 31.19 4.35
C SER A 495 -31.89 32.55 3.85
N VAL A 496 -33.02 32.60 3.13
CA VAL A 496 -33.50 33.83 2.46
C VAL A 496 -34.94 34.21 2.81
N THR A 497 -35.71 33.28 3.39
CA THR A 497 -37.11 33.49 3.76
C THR A 497 -37.24 34.56 4.84
N ASP A 498 -38.28 35.38 4.71
CA ASP A 498 -38.65 36.35 5.75
C ASP A 498 -39.64 35.74 6.78
N ILE A 499 -40.00 34.46 6.61
CA ILE A 499 -40.90 33.73 7.52
C ILE A 499 -40.09 33.09 8.64
N GLU A 500 -40.61 33.21 9.86
CA GLU A 500 -40.14 32.45 11.01
C GLU A 500 -40.27 30.94 10.78
N MET A 501 -39.13 30.32 10.48
CA MET A 501 -39.03 28.94 10.07
C MET A 501 -37.83 28.24 10.70
N ILE A 502 -38.01 26.95 11.00
CA ILE A 502 -36.95 26.00 11.34
C ILE A 502 -36.93 24.93 10.26
N LEU A 503 -35.74 24.68 9.70
CA LEU A 503 -35.47 23.53 8.85
C LEU A 503 -34.74 22.47 9.68
N ILE A 504 -35.30 21.27 9.74
CA ILE A 504 -34.72 20.11 10.40
C ILE A 504 -34.46 19.04 9.34
N ILE A 505 -33.30 18.40 9.38
CA ILE A 505 -32.97 17.24 8.54
C ILE A 505 -32.70 16.06 9.47
N SER A 506 -33.36 14.95 9.20
CA SER A 506 -33.18 13.70 9.92
C SER A 506 -32.80 12.54 9.00
N GLU A 507 -32.09 11.56 9.56
CA GLU A 507 -31.68 10.34 8.89
C GLU A 507 -31.93 9.17 9.85
N ASN A 508 -32.72 8.19 9.41
CA ASN A 508 -33.14 7.06 10.25
C ASN A 508 -33.76 7.47 11.61
N GLY A 509 -34.40 8.65 11.66
CA GLY A 509 -35.02 9.20 12.88
C GLY A 509 -34.09 10.03 13.77
N ASP A 510 -32.79 10.06 13.49
CA ASP A 510 -31.83 10.94 14.19
C ASP A 510 -31.76 12.30 13.49
N ILE A 511 -31.77 13.39 14.26
CA ILE A 511 -31.65 14.75 13.70
C ILE A 511 -30.17 15.03 13.45
N VAL A 512 -29.80 15.15 12.18
CA VAL A 512 -28.42 15.39 11.73
C VAL A 512 -28.12 16.86 11.45
N PHE A 513 -29.16 17.67 11.21
CA PHE A 513 -29.02 19.10 10.95
C PHE A 513 -30.24 19.90 11.38
N CYS A 514 -30.01 21.13 11.85
CA CYS A 514 -31.06 22.09 12.18
C CYS A 514 -30.59 23.52 11.86
N GLN A 515 -31.43 24.29 11.19
CA GLN A 515 -31.17 25.69 10.87
C GLN A 515 -32.46 26.52 11.03
N VAL A 516 -32.33 27.73 11.57
CA VAL A 516 -33.43 28.70 11.66
C VAL A 516 -33.32 29.77 10.58
N SER A 517 -34.46 30.33 10.18
CA SER A 517 -34.52 31.48 9.27
C SER A 517 -33.93 32.75 9.91
N PRO A 518 -33.41 33.70 9.13
CA PRO A 518 -32.97 35.00 9.64
C PRO A 518 -34.06 35.78 10.39
N SER A 519 -35.34 35.56 10.06
CA SER A 519 -36.47 36.20 10.74
C SER A 519 -36.87 35.54 12.06
N TRP A 520 -36.23 34.45 12.47
CA TRP A 520 -36.59 33.75 13.71
C TRP A 520 -36.25 34.62 14.93
N GLU A 521 -37.27 35.14 15.61
CA GLU A 521 -37.12 36.00 16.79
C GLU A 521 -37.05 35.21 18.11
N GLY A 522 -37.30 33.90 18.08
CA GLY A 522 -37.24 33.04 19.25
C GLY A 522 -35.81 32.80 19.76
N GLU A 523 -35.68 32.40 21.03
CA GLU A 523 -34.39 31.96 21.59
C GLU A 523 -33.78 30.81 20.78
N THR A 524 -32.49 30.56 21.00
CA THR A 524 -31.72 29.49 20.36
C THR A 524 -32.51 28.18 20.39
N VAL A 525 -32.86 27.66 19.22
CA VAL A 525 -33.57 26.38 19.07
C VAL A 525 -32.70 25.26 19.63
N SER A 526 -32.99 24.85 20.87
CA SER A 526 -32.32 23.73 21.55
C SER A 526 -33.20 22.49 21.43
N LEU A 527 -32.85 21.58 20.51
CA LEU A 527 -33.63 20.37 20.28
C LEU A 527 -33.62 19.45 21.51
N LYS A 528 -34.76 18.81 21.80
CA LYS A 528 -34.97 18.04 23.04
C LYS A 528 -34.04 16.84 23.17
N ASN A 529 -33.96 16.02 22.13
CA ASN A 529 -33.28 14.71 22.20
C ASN A 529 -32.38 14.40 21.00
N CYS A 530 -32.16 15.35 20.07
CA CYS A 530 -31.51 15.10 18.77
C CYS A 530 -32.14 13.94 17.97
N THR A 531 -33.37 13.55 18.29
CA THR A 531 -34.16 12.52 17.60
C THR A 531 -35.51 13.10 17.23
N VAL A 532 -36.10 12.57 16.16
CA VAL A 532 -37.44 12.95 15.71
C VAL A 532 -38.47 12.56 16.79
N PRO A 533 -39.29 13.50 17.29
CA PRO A 533 -40.28 13.22 18.34
C PRO A 533 -41.36 12.23 17.86
N ASP A 534 -41.70 11.24 18.69
CA ASP A 534 -42.64 10.15 18.37
C ASP A 534 -44.08 10.58 18.09
N ASN A 535 -44.44 11.80 18.47
CA ASN A 535 -45.73 12.43 18.24
C ASN A 535 -45.70 13.54 17.17
N SER A 536 -44.64 13.61 16.36
CA SER A 536 -44.52 14.55 15.24
C SER A 536 -45.03 13.96 13.93
N LEU A 537 -45.44 14.82 12.98
CA LEU A 537 -45.78 14.37 11.62
C LEU A 537 -44.57 13.72 10.94
N THR A 538 -43.36 14.20 11.24
CA THR A 538 -42.10 13.63 10.73
C THR A 538 -41.90 12.19 11.19
N TYR A 539 -42.25 11.85 12.44
CA TYR A 539 -42.16 10.49 12.93
C TYR A 539 -43.15 9.58 12.21
N ASP A 540 -44.41 10.00 12.09
CA ASP A 540 -45.42 9.26 11.32
C ASP A 540 -45.00 9.08 9.86
N PHE A 541 -44.40 10.11 9.26
CA PHE A 541 -43.88 10.07 7.90
C PHE A 541 -42.76 9.03 7.73
N ILE A 542 -41.85 8.93 8.69
CA ILE A 542 -40.73 7.97 8.67
C ILE A 542 -41.21 6.54 8.96
N TYR A 543 -42.04 6.34 9.99
CA TYR A 543 -42.30 5.03 10.58
C TYR A 543 -43.69 4.46 10.26
N CYS A 544 -44.69 5.30 10.02
CA CYS A 544 -46.09 4.88 9.88
C CYS A 544 -46.57 4.87 8.42
N GLU A 545 -46.22 5.87 7.61
CA GLU A 545 -46.83 6.07 6.28
C GLU A 545 -46.14 5.36 5.10
N LYS A 546 -44.97 4.72 5.27
CA LYS A 546 -44.22 4.07 4.18
C LYS A 546 -44.20 4.87 2.86
N PHE A 547 -43.75 6.12 2.93
CA PHE A 547 -43.30 6.92 1.77
C PHE A 547 -44.39 7.41 0.79
N SER A 548 -45.26 8.31 1.21
CA SER A 548 -45.63 9.39 0.29
C SER A 548 -44.40 10.31 0.17
N TYR A 549 -44.00 10.77 -1.02
CA TYR A 549 -42.77 11.61 -1.14
C TYR A 549 -42.87 12.93 -0.35
N THR A 550 -44.08 13.34 0.04
CA THR A 550 -44.41 14.65 0.62
C THR A 550 -45.61 14.53 1.55
N SER A 551 -45.58 15.15 2.73
CA SER A 551 -46.74 15.26 3.62
C SER A 551 -47.61 16.47 3.27
N ARG A 552 -48.87 16.45 3.73
CA ARG A 552 -49.70 17.67 3.82
C ARG A 552 -49.30 18.44 5.09
N PRO A 553 -49.48 19.78 5.13
CA PRO A 553 -49.20 20.55 6.33
C PRO A 553 -50.00 20.03 7.53
N GLY A 554 -49.31 19.61 8.58
CA GLY A 554 -49.85 19.30 9.90
C GLY A 554 -49.67 20.47 10.87
N GLN A 555 -50.23 20.35 12.07
CA GLN A 555 -49.95 21.26 13.18
C GLN A 555 -49.13 20.52 14.24
N THR A 556 -48.12 21.18 14.79
CA THR A 556 -47.31 20.69 15.90
C THR A 556 -47.09 21.81 16.90
N ASN A 557 -46.84 21.47 18.16
CA ASN A 557 -46.36 22.43 19.15
C ASN A 557 -44.82 22.46 19.13
N LEU A 558 -44.22 23.64 19.29
CA LEU A 558 -42.77 23.81 19.36
C LEU A 558 -42.14 23.04 20.54
N ASN A 559 -42.86 22.89 21.66
CA ASN A 559 -42.40 22.14 22.85
C ASN A 559 -42.17 20.64 22.62
N ILE A 560 -42.71 20.11 21.51
CA ILE A 560 -42.47 18.74 21.06
C ILE A 560 -41.02 18.60 20.56
N TRP A 561 -40.54 19.62 19.86
CA TRP A 561 -39.23 19.64 19.20
C TRP A 561 -38.13 20.23 20.09
N CYS A 562 -38.44 21.29 20.85
CA CYS A 562 -37.47 22.11 21.55
C CYS A 562 -37.58 21.99 23.07
N LYS A 563 -36.44 22.09 23.76
CA LYS A 563 -36.38 22.26 25.23
C LYS A 563 -36.90 23.64 25.59
N GLU A 564 -37.65 23.72 26.69
CA GLU A 564 -38.01 24.99 27.34
C GLU A 564 -38.73 25.99 26.41
N ALA A 565 -39.42 25.49 25.39
CA ALA A 565 -40.19 26.33 24.47
C ALA A 565 -41.60 26.63 25.01
N ASP A 566 -42.07 27.83 24.74
CA ASP A 566 -43.47 28.23 24.95
C ASP A 566 -44.44 27.36 24.12
N ASP A 567 -45.72 27.35 24.52
CA ASP A 567 -46.82 26.71 23.77
C ASP A 567 -47.12 27.47 22.48
N ILE A 568 -46.20 27.37 21.52
CA ILE A 568 -46.29 27.96 20.18
C ILE A 568 -46.69 26.85 19.21
N PHE A 569 -47.85 27.02 18.57
CA PHE A 569 -48.29 26.14 17.50
C PHE A 569 -47.66 26.55 16.18
N LEU A 570 -47.02 25.59 15.52
CA LEU A 570 -46.38 25.71 14.22
C LEU A 570 -47.07 24.78 13.23
N LYS A 571 -46.94 25.11 11.95
CA LYS A 571 -47.19 24.17 10.86
C LYS A 571 -45.97 23.29 10.65
N GLU A 572 -46.22 22.02 10.38
CA GLU A 572 -45.21 21.01 10.07
C GLU A 572 -45.42 20.48 8.64
N GLU A 573 -44.40 20.58 7.79
CA GLU A 573 -44.40 19.98 6.46
C GLU A 573 -43.14 19.14 6.27
N VAL A 574 -43.26 17.98 5.64
CA VAL A 574 -42.20 16.97 5.57
C VAL A 574 -42.05 16.42 4.14
N PHE A 575 -40.81 16.17 3.72
CA PHE A 575 -40.54 15.37 2.52
C PHE A 575 -39.30 14.49 2.69
N ALA A 576 -39.26 13.36 1.99
CA ALA A 576 -38.08 12.51 1.90
C ALA A 576 -37.30 12.79 0.62
N THR A 577 -35.98 12.78 0.74
CA THR A 577 -35.10 12.54 -0.40
C THR A 577 -34.99 11.03 -0.61
N GLY A 578 -34.81 10.56 -1.85
CA GLY A 578 -34.65 9.14 -2.18
C GLY A 578 -33.41 8.45 -1.57
N TYR A 579 -32.72 9.12 -0.64
CA TYR A 579 -31.43 8.77 -0.09
C TYR A 579 -31.44 8.67 1.45
N GLY A 580 -32.61 8.46 2.05
CA GLY A 580 -32.73 8.22 3.50
C GLY A 580 -32.79 9.47 4.38
N LYS A 581 -32.57 10.67 3.82
CA LYS A 581 -32.72 11.95 4.53
C LYS A 581 -34.13 12.51 4.39
N VAL A 582 -34.72 12.93 5.51
CA VAL A 582 -36.04 13.55 5.64
C VAL A 582 -35.89 15.01 6.05
N TYR A 583 -36.60 15.89 5.37
CA TYR A 583 -36.57 17.33 5.56
C TYR A 583 -37.90 17.79 6.15
N THR A 584 -37.83 18.46 7.28
CA THR A 584 -38.98 18.96 8.04
C THR A 584 -38.92 20.47 8.16
N PHE A 585 -39.98 21.14 7.75
CA PHE A 585 -40.19 22.57 7.96
C PHE A 585 -41.15 22.78 9.13
N LEU A 586 -40.72 23.55 10.13
CA LEU A 586 -41.58 24.08 11.19
C LEU A 586 -41.71 25.58 11.00
N TYR A 587 -42.92 26.11 10.90
CA TYR A 587 -43.11 27.54 10.61
C TYR A 587 -44.43 28.09 11.17
N LYS A 588 -44.47 29.40 11.45
CA LYS A 588 -45.65 30.10 11.98
C LYS A 588 -46.76 30.28 10.93
#